data_AF-A0A350T1M8-F1
#
_entry.id   AF-A0A350T1M8-F1
#
_cell.length_a   1.000
_cell.length_b   1.000
_cell.length_c   1.000
_cell.angle_alpha   90.00
_cell.angle_beta   90.00
_cell.angle_gamma   90.00
#
_symmetry.space_group_name_H-M   'P 1'
#
loop_
_entity.id
_entity.type
_entity.pdbx_description
1 polymer ?
#
loop_
_entity_poly.entity_id
_entity_poly.type
_entity_poly.pdbx_seq_one_letter_code
_entity_poly.pdbx_strand_id
1 'polypeptide(L)' 'MPTITAEGIATFEATPGRRLVLELMDNGVDVLHRCGGLAKCTTCRVEVLDGDSGEMTEREKTRLARE' A
#
# COMPACT_ATOMS: atom_id res chain seq x y z
N MET A 1 -14.76 7.91 4.67
CA MET A 1 -13.54 7.08 4.73
C MET A 1 -13.36 6.46 3.35
N PRO A 2 -12.16 6.44 2.76
CA PRO A 2 -11.95 5.78 1.47
C PRO A 2 -12.18 4.27 1.60
N THR A 3 -12.81 3.67 0.60
CA THR A 3 -12.97 2.21 0.49
C THR A 3 -11.81 1.65 -0.30
N ILE A 4 -11.16 0.62 0.23
CA ILE A 4 -10.05 -0.08 -0.44
C ILE A 4 -10.50 -1.50 -0.75
N THR A 5 -10.25 -1.91 -1.99
CA THR A 5 -10.51 -3.27 -2.46
C THR A 5 -9.19 -3.93 -2.81
N ALA A 6 -8.82 -4.95 -2.05
CA ALA A 6 -7.77 -5.90 -2.43
C ALA A 6 -8.42 -7.00 -3.26
N GLU A 7 -8.13 -7.00 -4.57
CA GLU A 7 -8.78 -7.89 -5.54
C GLU A 7 -8.74 -9.36 -5.10
N GLY A 8 -9.91 -9.98 -4.98
CA GLY A 8 -10.05 -11.39 -4.59
C GLY A 8 -9.73 -11.72 -3.13
N ILE A 9 -9.41 -10.72 -2.30
CA ILE A 9 -9.03 -10.93 -0.89
C ILE A 9 -10.05 -10.29 0.06
N ALA A 10 -10.18 -8.97 0.03
CA ALA A 10 -11.02 -8.23 0.97
C ALA A 10 -11.38 -6.83 0.46
N THR A 11 -12.53 -6.33 0.92
CA THR A 11 -12.92 -4.92 0.77
C THR A 11 -13.19 -4.36 2.16
N PHE A 12 -12.61 -3.20 2.45
CA PHE A 12 -12.71 -2.58 3.77
C PHE A 12 -12.65 -1.06 3.70
N GLU A 13 -13.09 -0.41 4.77
CA GLU A 13 -12.94 1.05 4.94
C GLU A 13 -11.58 1.36 5.54
N ALA A 14 -10.88 2.31 4.93
CA ALA A 14 -9.54 2.71 5.33
C ALA A 14 -9.54 4.06 6.03
N THR A 15 -8.62 4.22 6.98
CA THR A 15 -8.41 5.46 7.71
C THR A 15 -7.60 6.46 6.85
N PRO A 16 -8.12 7.67 6.54
CA PRO A 16 -7.38 8.67 5.79
C PRO A 16 -6.05 9.06 6.46
N GLY A 17 -5.00 9.27 5.66
CA GLY A 17 -3.67 9.67 6.16
C GLY A 17 -2.84 8.54 6.78
N ARG A 18 -3.40 7.33 6.89
CA ARG A 18 -2.64 6.13 7.27
C ARG A 18 -1.97 5.52 6.05
N ARG A 19 -0.85 4.82 6.27
CA ARG A 19 -0.12 4.11 5.20
C ARG A 19 -0.93 2.90 4.72
N LEU A 20 -1.07 2.77 3.40
CA LEU A 20 -1.81 1.67 2.76
C LEU A 20 -1.41 0.28 3.29
N VAL A 21 -0.11 0.02 3.39
CA VAL A 21 0.40 -1.28 3.86
C VAL A 21 -0.05 -1.65 5.27
N LEU A 22 -0.18 -0.67 6.17
CA LEU A 22 -0.63 -0.94 7.54
C LEU A 22 -2.13 -1.23 7.57
N GLU A 23 -2.90 -0.58 6.70
CA GLU A 23 -4.34 -0.80 6.60
C GLU A 23 -4.67 -2.16 5.99
N LEU A 24 -3.90 -2.58 4.97
CA LEU A 24 -4.02 -3.91 4.38
C LEU A 24 -3.81 -5.00 5.42
N MET A 25 -2.75 -4.91 6.23
CA MET A 25 -2.47 -5.89 7.29
C MET A 25 -3.59 -5.98 8.32
N ASP A 26 -4.06 -4.84 8.82
CA ASP A 26 -5.09 -4.79 9.87
C ASP A 26 -6.42 -5.39 9.38
N ASN A 27 -6.65 -5.37 8.07
CA ASN A 27 -7.84 -5.94 7.43
C ASN A 27 -7.59 -7.35 6.86
N GLY A 28 -6.51 -8.02 7.29
CA GLY A 28 -6.24 -9.43 6.95
C GLY A 28 -5.66 -9.65 5.55
N VAL A 29 -5.22 -8.59 4.86
CA VAL A 29 -4.49 -8.69 3.60
C VAL A 29 -2.99 -8.78 3.90
N ASP A 30 -2.46 -10.01 3.87
CA ASP A 30 -1.05 -10.25 4.16
C ASP A 30 -0.16 -9.84 2.98
N VAL A 31 0.65 -8.81 3.21
CA VAL A 31 1.61 -8.28 2.25
C VAL A 31 2.94 -8.15 2.97
N LEU A 32 4.01 -8.70 2.42
CA LEU A 32 5.31 -8.65 3.10
C LEU A 32 5.83 -7.21 3.19
N HIS A 33 6.10 -6.71 4.39
CA HIS A 33 6.60 -5.33 4.60
C HIS A 33 7.82 -5.28 5.52
N ARG A 34 8.96 -5.82 5.06
CA ARG A 34 10.19 -5.91 5.87
C ARG A 34 10.63 -4.59 6.52
N CYS A 35 10.38 -3.45 5.87
CA CYS A 35 10.74 -2.13 6.39
C CYS A 35 9.62 -1.37 7.14
N GLY A 36 8.44 -1.98 7.31
CA GLY A 36 7.28 -1.33 7.95
C GLY A 36 6.70 -0.17 7.14
N GLY A 37 6.79 -0.21 5.80
CA GLY A 37 6.26 0.85 4.93
C GLY A 37 7.12 2.12 4.86
N LEU A 38 8.38 2.08 5.29
CA LEU A 38 9.29 3.24 5.32
C LEU A 38 10.08 3.48 4.01
N ALA A 39 9.65 2.89 2.90
CA ALA A 39 10.35 2.95 1.61
C ALA A 39 11.86 2.59 1.75
N LYS A 40 12.17 1.47 2.40
CA LYS A 40 13.52 0.89 2.44
C LYS A 40 13.63 -0.45 1.73
N CYS A 41 12.49 -1.12 1.49
CA CYS A 41 12.35 -2.33 0.68
C CYS A 41 11.26 -2.12 -0.39
N THR A 42 11.04 -3.13 -1.22
CA THR A 42 10.04 -3.18 -2.31
C THR A 42 9.03 -4.32 -2.12
N THR A 43 9.13 -5.05 -1.01
CA THR A 43 8.31 -6.26 -0.75
C THR A 43 6.82 -5.99 -0.62
N CYS A 44 6.42 -4.75 -0.34
CA CYS A 44 5.03 -4.32 -0.20
C CYS A 44 4.49 -3.62 -1.46
N ARG A 45 5.11 -3.89 -2.62
CA ARG A 45 4.68 -3.37 -3.92
C ARG A 45 3.24 -3.82 -4.21
N VAL A 46 2.44 -2.90 -4.73
CA VAL A 46 1.07 -3.14 -5.19
C VAL A 46 0.90 -2.56 -6.59
N GLU A 47 -0.11 -3.03 -7.30
CA GLU A 47 -0.59 -2.43 -8.54
C GLU A 47 -1.94 -1.79 -8.28
N VAL A 48 -2.13 -0.57 -8.77
CA VAL A 48 -3.40 0.15 -8.67
C VAL A 48 -4.19 -0.15 -9.93
N LEU A 49 -5.18 -1.04 -9.81
CA LEU A 49 -6.02 -1.45 -10.92
C LEU A 49 -7.09 -0.40 -11.28
N ASP A 50 -7.62 0.28 -10.28
CA ASP A 50 -8.62 1.33 -10.42
C ASP A 50 -8.51 2.35 -9.28
N GLY A 51 -9.00 3.57 -9.53
CA GLY A 51 -8.98 4.68 -8.59
C GLY A 51 -7.65 5.44 -8.53
N ASP A 52 -7.52 6.28 -7.50
CA ASP A 52 -6.35 7.11 -7.26
C ASP A 52 -5.73 6.77 -5.92
N SER A 53 -4.46 6.33 -5.93
CA SER A 53 -3.66 6.09 -4.73
C SER A 53 -3.03 7.35 -4.15
N GLY A 54 -3.20 8.49 -4.83
CA GLY A 54 -2.54 9.75 -4.53
C GLY A 54 -1.10 9.82 -5.05
N GLU A 55 -0.44 10.93 -4.77
CA GLU A 55 0.93 11.16 -5.21
C GLU A 55 1.94 10.29 -4.47
N MET A 56 2.78 9.59 -5.23
CA MET A 56 3.93 8.88 -4.68
C MET A 56 4.93 9.87 -4.08
N THR A 57 5.48 9.50 -2.91
CA THR A 57 6.56 10.28 -2.31
C THR A 57 7.88 10.11 -3.06
N GLU A 58 8.78 11.09 -3.00
CA GLU A 58 10.10 11.00 -3.64
C GLU A 58 10.91 9.77 -3.19
N ARG A 59 10.77 9.38 -1.91
CA ARG A 59 11.43 8.20 -1.35
C ARG A 59 10.87 6.91 -1.95
N GLU A 60 9.57 6.87 -2.21
CA GLU A 60 8.90 5.74 -2.85
C GLU A 60 9.28 5.62 -4.32
N LYS A 61 9.19 6.72 -5.09
CA LYS A 61 9.63 6.78 -6.50
C LYS A 61 11.07 6.30 -6.65
N THR A 62 11.98 6.83 -5.83
CA THR A 62 13.41 6.46 -5.86
C THR A 62 13.64 4.98 -5.55
N ARG A 63 12.79 4.37 -4.71
CA ARG A 63 12.93 2.95 -4.33
C ARG A 63 12.34 2.01 -5.36
N LEU A 64 11.17 2.31 -5.91
CA LEU A 64 10.55 1.50 -6.94
C LEU A 64 11.33 1.53 -8.25
N ALA A 65 12.01 2.63 -8.55
CA ALA A 65 12.86 2.77 -9.75
C ALA A 65 14.19 2.00 -9.71
N ARG A 66 14.53 1.33 -8.59
CA ARG A 66 15.76 0.52 -8.46
C ARG A 66 15.59 -0.94 -8.88
N GLU A 67 14.41 -1.31 -9.35
CA GLU A 67 14.06 -2.62 -9.91
C GLU A 67 13.60 -2.44 -11.36
#